data_AF-A0A1C5F4X0-F1
#
_entry.id   AF-A0A1C5F4X0-F1
#
_cell.length_a   1.000
_cell.length_b   1.000
_cell.length_c   1.000
_cell.angle_alpha   90.00
_cell.angle_beta   90.00
_cell.angle_gamma   90.00
#
_symmetry.space_group_name_H-M   'P 1'
#
loop_
_entity.id
_entity.type
_entity.pdbx_description
1 polymer ?
#
loop_
_entity_poly.entity_id
_entity_poly.type
_entity_poly.pdbx_seq_one_letter_code
_entity_poly.pdbx_strand_id
1 'polypeptide(L)'
;MKSSGVGRFSDRIALGVLTRVFPPELVDEVVAECGRVEQRTRLLPARVVVYFVLAMCLFFGQGYEEVARLLVQGLEREGRWATAWRVPTTAAIGRARLRLGPEPLRALFGRVCRPVADARTQGAWYRRWRLVAVDGTVFDVPDTA
;
A
#
# COMPACT_ATOMS: atom_id res chain seq x y z
N MET A 1 0.14 -25.11 -15.73
CA MET A 1 1.57 -25.12 -16.13
C MET A 1 2.15 -23.73 -15.86
N LYS A 2 3.32 -23.67 -15.21
CA LYS A 2 3.93 -22.52 -14.53
C LYS A 2 4.22 -21.30 -15.42
N SER A 3 3.67 -20.14 -15.10
CA SER A 3 4.32 -18.83 -15.36
C SER A 3 5.00 -18.40 -14.06
N SER A 4 6.25 -18.81 -13.84
CA SER A 4 6.96 -18.60 -12.57
C SER A 4 8.12 -17.60 -12.64
N GLY A 5 8.38 -17.02 -13.83
CA GLY A 5 9.41 -16.00 -14.04
C GLY A 5 8.87 -14.57 -14.13
N VAL A 6 7.80 -14.35 -14.89
CA VAL A 6 7.28 -13.01 -15.18
C VAL A 6 6.46 -12.43 -14.02
N GLY A 7 5.62 -13.24 -13.36
CA GLY A 7 4.86 -12.81 -12.18
C GLY A 7 5.78 -12.33 -11.07
N ARG A 8 6.76 -13.15 -10.68
CA ARG A 8 7.73 -12.81 -9.63
C ARG A 8 8.56 -11.56 -9.90
N PHE A 9 8.82 -11.20 -11.16
CA PHE A 9 9.54 -9.96 -11.49
C PHE A 9 8.61 -8.74 -11.41
N SER A 10 7.40 -8.86 -11.95
CA SER A 10 6.36 -7.83 -11.82
C SER A 10 6.03 -7.54 -10.36
N ASP A 11 5.93 -8.58 -9.52
CA ASP A 11 5.63 -8.46 -8.09
C ASP A 11 6.76 -7.74 -7.33
N ARG A 12 8.02 -7.96 -7.75
CA ARG A 12 9.20 -7.29 -7.18
C ARG A 12 9.22 -5.80 -7.52
N ILE A 13 8.93 -5.45 -8.77
CA ILE A 13 8.85 -4.04 -9.20
C ILE A 13 7.72 -3.34 -8.45
N ALA A 14 6.57 -3.98 -8.35
CA ALA A 14 5.39 -3.50 -7.63
C ALA A 14 5.71 -3.05 -6.19
N LEU A 15 6.48 -3.84 -5.43
CA LEU A 15 6.81 -3.52 -4.04
C LEU A 15 7.87 -2.43 -3.87
N GLY A 16 8.93 -2.46 -4.69
CA GLY A 16 9.92 -1.37 -4.70
C GLY A 16 9.31 -0.04 -5.17
N VAL A 17 8.27 -0.09 -6.00
CA VAL A 17 7.47 1.09 -6.34
C VAL A 17 6.65 1.56 -5.14
N LEU A 18 6.04 0.67 -4.36
CA LEU A 18 5.27 1.06 -3.17
C LEU A 18 6.14 1.80 -2.14
N THR A 19 7.33 1.29 -1.80
CA THR A 19 8.23 1.94 -0.83
C THR A 19 8.82 3.25 -1.35
N ARG A 20 8.90 3.43 -2.67
CA ARG A 20 9.31 4.69 -3.30
C ARG A 20 8.20 5.73 -3.37
N VAL A 21 6.98 5.31 -3.71
CA VAL A 21 5.80 6.19 -3.81
C VAL A 21 5.28 6.56 -2.42
N PHE A 22 5.36 5.63 -1.47
CA PHE A 22 4.99 5.79 -0.08
C PHE A 22 6.21 5.52 0.79
N PRO A 23 7.09 6.52 1.01
CA PRO A 23 8.27 6.33 1.86
C PRO A 23 7.90 5.84 3.27
N PRO A 24 8.71 4.95 3.89
CA PRO A 24 8.45 4.46 5.25
C PRO A 24 8.22 5.57 6.27
N GLU A 25 8.96 6.66 6.16
CA GLU A 25 8.90 7.81 7.05
C GLU A 25 7.52 8.50 6.94
N LEU A 26 7.01 8.66 5.72
CA LEU A 26 5.66 9.17 5.48
C LEU A 26 4.59 8.25 6.07
N VAL A 27 4.77 6.93 5.93
CA VAL A 27 3.84 5.95 6.50
C VAL A 27 3.84 5.99 8.02
N ASP A 28 5.00 6.17 8.65
CA ASP A 28 5.09 6.30 10.10
C ASP A 28 4.42 7.57 10.61
N GLU A 29 4.63 8.70 9.94
CA GLU A 29 4.01 9.97 10.29
C GLU A 29 2.49 9.86 10.29
N VAL A 30 1.89 9.30 9.24
CA VAL A 30 0.42 9.16 9.18
C VAL A 30 -0.11 8.19 10.23
N VAL A 31 0.63 7.11 10.53
CA VAL A 31 0.26 6.16 11.60
C VAL A 31 0.34 6.83 12.97
N ALA A 32 1.37 7.64 13.21
CA ALA A 32 1.56 8.40 14.44
C ALA A 32 0.46 9.44 14.65
N GLU A 33 0.17 10.25 13.62
CA GLU A 33 -0.89 11.25 13.65
C GLU A 33 -2.27 10.66 13.91
N CYS A 34 -2.51 9.45 13.41
CA CYS A 34 -3.78 8.75 13.63
C CYS A 34 -3.82 8.00 14.97
N GLY A 35 -2.77 8.06 15.80
CA GLY A 35 -2.69 7.33 17.07
C GLY A 35 -2.74 5.80 16.92
N ARG A 36 -2.28 5.29 15.77
CA ARG A 36 -2.34 3.85 15.43
C ARG A 36 -1.00 3.13 15.60
N VAL A 37 -0.02 3.77 16.23
CA VAL A 37 1.29 3.18 16.55
C VAL A 37 1.09 2.00 17.50
N GLU A 38 1.80 0.89 17.26
CA GLU A 38 1.77 -0.24 18.16
C GLU A 38 2.36 0.09 19.55
N GLN A 39 1.73 -0.42 20.61
CA GLN A 39 2.29 -0.36 21.97
C GLN A 39 3.33 -1.46 22.23
N ARG A 40 3.32 -2.53 21.43
CA ARG A 40 4.29 -3.63 21.48
C ARG A 40 4.61 -4.05 20.06
N THR A 41 5.89 -4.12 19.72
CA THR A 41 6.36 -4.61 18.43
C THR A 41 6.06 -6.11 18.32
N ARG A 42 5.10 -6.45 17.47
CA ARG A 42 4.71 -7.83 17.13
C ARG A 42 5.05 -8.10 15.67
N LEU A 43 4.77 -9.31 15.20
CA LEU A 43 4.94 -9.72 13.81
C LEU A 43 4.14 -8.89 12.79
N LEU A 44 3.21 -8.01 13.18
CA LEU A 44 2.52 -7.11 12.25
C LEU A 44 2.48 -5.68 12.83
N PRO A 45 3.58 -4.92 12.74
CA PRO A 45 3.62 -3.49 13.03
C PRO A 45 2.65 -2.72 12.13
N ALA A 46 2.16 -1.56 12.58
CA ALA A 46 1.18 -0.77 11.84
C ALA A 46 1.67 -0.40 10.43
N ARG A 47 2.94 -0.03 10.28
CA ARG A 47 3.58 0.23 8.97
C ARG A 47 3.44 -0.95 8.00
N VAL A 48 3.69 -2.17 8.47
CA VAL A 48 3.56 -3.38 7.62
C VAL A 48 2.12 -3.58 7.19
N VAL A 49 1.17 -3.35 8.09
CA VAL A 49 -0.25 -3.50 7.76
C VAL A 49 -0.68 -2.46 6.72
N VAL A 50 -0.15 -1.24 6.75
CA VAL A 50 -0.38 -0.23 5.69
C VAL A 50 0.12 -0.75 4.33
N TYR A 51 1.38 -1.17 4.24
CA TYR A 51 1.92 -1.71 2.99
C TYR A 51 1.19 -2.97 2.53
N PHE A 52 0.75 -3.82 3.46
CA PHE A 52 -0.05 -5.00 3.15
C PHE A 52 -1.39 -4.61 2.51
N VAL A 53 -2.08 -3.59 3.03
CA VAL A 53 -3.34 -3.13 2.42
C VAL A 53 -3.10 -2.56 1.02
N LEU A 54 -2.04 -1.77 0.83
CA LEU A 54 -1.68 -1.25 -0.49
C LEU A 54 -1.32 -2.39 -1.47
N ALA A 55 -0.60 -3.40 -0.99
CA ALA A 55 -0.25 -4.58 -1.78
C ALA A 55 -1.50 -5.41 -2.15
N MET A 56 -2.51 -5.51 -1.27
CA MET A 56 -3.78 -6.15 -1.63
C MET A 56 -4.50 -5.43 -2.78
N CYS A 57 -4.39 -4.10 -2.88
CA CYS A 57 -4.96 -3.35 -4.00
C CYS A 57 -4.22 -3.67 -5.31
N LEU A 58 -2.90 -3.81 -5.25
CA LEU A 58 -2.06 -4.12 -6.40
C LEU A 58 -2.20 -5.58 -6.87
N PHE A 59 -2.41 -6.49 -5.92
CA PHE A 59 -2.53 -7.93 -6.13
C PHE A 59 -3.95 -8.43 -5.78
N PHE A 60 -4.98 -7.71 -6.22
CA PHE A 60 -6.38 -7.95 -5.82
C PHE A 60 -6.90 -9.37 -6.10
N GLY A 61 -6.30 -10.10 -7.04
CA GLY A 61 -6.63 -11.49 -7.35
C GLY A 61 -5.94 -12.54 -6.46
N GLN A 62 -5.10 -12.13 -5.51
CA GLN A 62 -4.31 -13.04 -4.67
C GLN A 62 -4.88 -13.17 -3.25
N GLY A 63 -4.74 -14.35 -2.66
CA GLY A 63 -5.08 -14.58 -1.25
C GLY A 63 -4.13 -13.86 -0.30
N TYR A 64 -4.57 -13.60 0.94
CA TYR A 64 -3.80 -12.82 1.93
C TYR A 64 -2.41 -13.39 2.21
N GLU A 65 -2.28 -14.71 2.25
CA GLU A 65 -0.99 -15.37 2.47
C GLU A 65 -0.01 -15.14 1.32
N GLU A 66 -0.49 -15.11 0.08
CA GLU A 66 0.36 -14.81 -1.08
C GLU A 66 0.77 -13.34 -1.10
N VAL A 67 -0.15 -12.42 -0.84
CA VAL A 67 0.18 -10.98 -0.71
C VAL A 67 1.22 -10.76 0.39
N ALA A 68 1.08 -11.44 1.54
CA ALA A 68 2.04 -11.36 2.63
C ALA A 68 3.41 -11.93 2.22
N ARG A 69 3.42 -13.05 1.50
CA ARG A 69 4.65 -13.65 0.97
C ARG A 69 5.36 -12.73 -0.02
N LEU A 70 4.62 -12.09 -0.93
CA LEU A 70 5.18 -11.14 -1.89
C LEU A 70 5.79 -9.94 -1.15
N LEU A 71 5.05 -9.34 -0.21
CA LEU A 71 5.48 -8.21 0.60
C LEU A 71 6.82 -8.47 1.30
N VAL A 72 6.95 -9.63 1.93
CA VAL A 72 8.16 -10.02 2.68
C VAL A 72 9.37 -10.21 1.76
N GLN A 73 9.17 -10.89 0.63
CA GLN A 73 10.23 -11.09 -0.35
C GLN A 73 10.73 -9.77 -0.96
N GLY A 74 9.88 -8.75 -1.05
CA GLY A 74 10.28 -7.39 -1.45
C GLY A 74 11.13 -6.72 -0.38
N LEU A 75 10.69 -6.77 0.88
CA LEU A 75 11.31 -6.06 2.01
C LEU A 75 12.64 -6.67 2.49
N GLU A 76 12.78 -8.01 2.48
CA GLU A 76 14.05 -8.69 2.83
C GLU A 76 15.21 -8.27 1.93
N ARG A 77 14.92 -7.89 0.67
CA ARG A 77 15.94 -7.53 -0.32
C ARG A 77 16.37 -6.07 -0.27
N GLU A 78 15.55 -5.17 0.26
CA GLU A 78 15.96 -3.78 0.47
C GLU A 78 16.93 -3.61 1.66
N GLY A 79 17.31 -4.71 2.32
CA GLY A 79 18.16 -4.68 3.52
C GLY A 79 17.49 -4.01 4.72
N ARG A 80 16.18 -3.74 4.62
CA ARG A 80 15.39 -2.97 5.57
C ARG A 80 14.71 -3.84 6.64
N TRP A 81 14.87 -5.18 6.56
CA TRP A 81 14.36 -6.12 7.56
C TRP A 81 15.36 -7.26 7.84
N ALA A 82 15.76 -7.41 9.11
CA ALA A 82 16.83 -8.33 9.55
C ALA A 82 16.35 -9.54 10.38
N THR A 83 15.04 -9.74 10.53
CA THR A 83 14.50 -10.82 11.39
C THR A 83 13.79 -11.86 10.53
N ALA A 84 14.00 -13.14 10.85
CA ALA A 84 13.33 -14.28 10.22
C ALA A 84 11.80 -14.08 10.23
N TRP A 85 11.25 -13.64 9.10
CA TRP A 85 9.85 -13.30 9.01
C TRP A 85 9.03 -14.56 8.70
N ARG A 86 8.08 -14.89 9.56
CA ARG A 86 7.11 -15.96 9.31
C ARG A 86 5.85 -15.37 8.70
N VAL A 87 5.36 -15.96 7.61
CA VAL A 87 4.10 -15.55 6.98
C VAL A 87 2.96 -15.61 8.03
N PRO A 88 2.30 -14.49 8.34
CA PRO A 88 1.20 -14.45 9.30
C PRO A 88 -0.02 -15.18 8.77
N THR A 89 -0.82 -15.76 9.66
CA THR A 89 -2.11 -16.39 9.29
C THR A 89 -3.13 -15.35 8.85
N THR A 90 -4.09 -15.76 8.02
CA THR A 90 -5.23 -14.92 7.59
C THR A 90 -5.95 -14.26 8.77
N ALA A 91 -6.14 -15.00 9.88
CA ALA A 91 -6.75 -14.46 11.10
C ALA A 91 -5.90 -13.36 11.77
N ALA A 92 -4.57 -13.52 11.79
CA ALA A 92 -3.67 -12.50 12.32
C ALA A 92 -3.68 -11.23 11.45
N ILE A 93 -3.71 -11.40 10.12
CA ILE A 93 -3.82 -10.30 9.16
C ILE A 93 -5.15 -9.56 9.34
N GLY A 94 -6.27 -10.28 9.42
CA GLY A 94 -7.59 -9.68 9.66
C GLY A 94 -7.63 -8.85 10.95
N ARG A 95 -7.12 -9.40 12.06
CA ARG A 95 -7.02 -8.66 13.33
C ARG A 95 -6.12 -7.44 13.24
N ALA A 96 -5.00 -7.53 12.52
CA ALA A 96 -4.08 -6.42 12.35
C ALA A 96 -4.71 -5.28 11.53
N ARG A 97 -5.49 -5.61 10.48
CA ARG A 97 -6.26 -4.62 9.70
C ARG A 97 -7.34 -3.94 10.52
N LEU A 98 -8.09 -4.70 11.32
CA LEU A 98 -9.09 -4.13 12.23
C LEU A 98 -8.46 -3.17 13.24
N ARG A 99 -7.28 -3.50 13.77
CA ARG A 99 -6.54 -2.63 14.69
C ARG A 99 -6.04 -1.35 14.02
N LEU A 100 -5.57 -1.45 12.77
CA LEU A 100 -5.09 -0.29 12.01
C LEU A 100 -6.22 0.71 11.73
N GLY A 101 -7.39 0.19 11.32
CA GLY A 101 -8.51 1.02 10.88
C GLY A 101 -8.24 1.74 9.55
N PRO A 102 -9.25 2.48 9.04
CA PRO A 102 -9.13 3.20 7.78
C PRO A 102 -8.39 4.55 7.90
N GLU A 103 -8.20 5.09 9.10
CA GLU A 103 -7.72 6.46 9.31
C GLU A 103 -6.33 6.72 8.70
N PRO A 104 -5.32 5.84 8.89
CA PRO A 104 -3.99 6.07 8.30
C PRO A 104 -4.01 6.06 6.77
N LEU A 105 -4.85 5.22 6.15
CA LEU A 105 -4.98 5.17 4.69
C LEU A 105 -5.65 6.43 4.14
N ARG A 106 -6.65 6.97 4.86
CA ARG A 106 -7.29 8.23 4.52
C ARG A 106 -6.31 9.41 4.60
N ALA A 107 -5.52 9.46 5.68
CA ALA A 107 -4.49 10.48 5.85
C ALA A 107 -3.41 10.39 4.77
N LEU A 108 -2.93 9.17 4.49
CA LEU A 108 -1.96 8.91 3.42
C LEU A 108 -2.48 9.35 2.05
N PHE A 109 -3.72 9.00 1.72
CA PHE A 109 -4.37 9.44 0.48
C PHE A 109 -4.41 10.96 0.38
N GLY A 110 -4.84 11.66 1.43
CA GLY A 110 -4.89 13.12 1.46
C GLY A 110 -3.51 13.79 1.28
N ARG A 111 -2.43 13.13 1.67
CA ARG A 111 -1.06 13.63 1.47
C ARG A 111 -0.55 13.38 0.05
N VAL A 112 -0.75 12.17 -0.47
CA VAL A 112 -0.11 11.71 -1.72
C VAL A 112 -0.93 12.04 -2.96
N CYS A 113 -2.26 12.04 -2.88
CA CYS A 113 -3.13 12.30 -4.02
C CYS A 113 -3.23 13.80 -4.30
N ARG A 114 -2.13 14.35 -4.84
CA ARG A 114 -2.00 15.75 -5.26
C ARG A 114 -1.95 15.83 -6.80
N PRO A 115 -2.28 17.00 -7.37
CA PRO A 115 -2.05 17.28 -8.78
C PRO A 115 -0.62 16.93 -9.21
N VAL A 116 -0.46 15.99 -10.15
CA VAL A 116 0.85 15.67 -10.73
C VAL A 116 1.33 16.78 -11.67
N ALA A 117 0.41 17.38 -12.42
CA ALA A 117 0.70 18.53 -13.28
C ALA A 117 0.71 19.84 -12.48
N ASP A 118 1.80 20.60 -12.60
CA ASP A 118 1.96 21.97 -12.11
C ASP A 118 1.81 23.00 -13.24
N ALA A 119 1.62 24.29 -12.97
CA ALA A 119 1.33 25.31 -13.99
C ALA A 119 2.35 25.41 -15.15
N ARG A 120 3.54 24.79 -15.02
CA ARG A 120 4.59 24.75 -16.04
C ARG A 120 4.53 23.48 -16.89
N THR A 121 3.70 22.51 -16.50
CA THR A 121 3.52 21.24 -17.22
C THR A 121 2.86 21.51 -18.57
N GLN A 122 3.63 21.31 -19.64
CA GLN A 122 3.18 21.52 -21.00
C GLN A 122 1.92 20.69 -21.30
N GLY A 123 0.89 21.33 -21.84
CA GLY A 123 -0.36 20.67 -22.24
C GLY A 123 -1.34 20.38 -21.11
N ALA A 124 -1.05 20.73 -19.86
CA ALA A 124 -2.00 20.54 -18.76
C ALA A 124 -2.98 21.72 -18.55
N TRP A 125 -2.86 22.80 -19.33
CA TRP A 125 -3.80 23.94 -19.34
C TRP A 125 -4.19 24.34 -20.75
N TYR A 126 -5.47 24.72 -20.90
CA TYR A 126 -5.96 25.54 -21.99
C TYR A 126 -6.29 26.94 -21.45
N ARG A 127 -5.47 27.94 -21.80
CA ARG A 127 -5.52 29.28 -21.19
C ARG A 127 -5.46 29.18 -19.65
N ARG A 128 -6.48 29.67 -18.94
CA ARG A 128 -6.57 29.60 -17.47
C ARG A 128 -7.22 28.32 -16.93
N TRP A 129 -7.68 27.43 -17.80
CA TRP A 129 -8.42 26.22 -17.43
C TRP A 129 -7.50 25.02 -17.38
N ARG A 130 -7.53 24.26 -16.28
CA ARG A 130 -6.78 23.02 -16.16
C ARG A 130 -7.50 21.91 -16.93
N LEU A 131 -6.75 21.18 -17.75
CA LEU A 131 -7.27 20.00 -18.46
C LEU A 131 -7.21 18.80 -17.51
N VAL A 132 -8.35 18.09 -17.39
CA VAL A 132 -8.50 16.91 -16.52
C VAL A 132 -9.30 15.87 -17.30
N ALA A 133 -8.79 14.64 -17.35
CA ALA A 133 -9.59 13.48 -17.73
C ALA A 133 -10.13 12.84 -16.45
N VAL A 134 -11.43 12.53 -16.43
CA VAL A 134 -12.05 11.79 -15.34
C VAL A 134 -12.25 10.37 -15.83
N ASP A 135 -11.59 9.43 -15.17
CA ASP A 135 -11.84 8.01 -15.34
C ASP A 135 -12.66 7.49 -14.16
N GLY A 136 -13.53 6.52 -14.43
CA GLY A 136 -14.40 5.91 -13.43
C GLY A 136 -13.95 4.49 -13.12
N THR A 137 -14.03 4.08 -11.87
CA THR A 137 -13.84 2.68 -11.48
C THR A 137 -15.04 2.23 -10.65
N VAL A 138 -15.57 1.05 -10.97
CA VAL A 138 -16.65 0.41 -10.20
C VAL A 138 -16.01 -0.50 -9.16
N PHE A 139 -16.43 -0.36 -7.90
CA PHE A 139 -16.00 -1.22 -6.81
C PHE A 139 -17.22 -1.94 -6.24
N ASP A 140 -17.14 -3.26 -6.13
CA ASP A 140 -18.09 -4.04 -5.35
C ASP A 140 -17.84 -3.77 -3.87
N VAL A 141 -18.80 -3.13 -3.22
CA VAL A 141 -18.80 -2.91 -1.77
C VAL A 141 -19.87 -3.79 -1.12
N PRO A 142 -19.64 -4.31 0.10
CA PRO A 142 -20.68 -5.00 0.83
C PRO A 142 -21.91 -4.11 1.01
N ASP A 143 -23.10 -4.69 0.86
CA ASP A 143 -24.35 -4.03 1.22
C ASP A 143 -24.32 -3.72 2.72
N THR A 144 -24.25 -2.44 3.06
CA THR A 144 -24.16 -1.97 4.44
C THR A 144 -25.27 -0.96 4.66
N ALA A 145 -26.29 -1.37 5.43
CA ALA A 145 -27.35 -0.50 5.94
C ALA A 145 -26.82 0.47 7.02
#